data_AF-A0A8I0U7P7-F1
#
_entry.id   AF-A0A8I0U7P7-F1
#
_cell.length_a   1.000
_cell.length_b   1.000
_cell.length_c   1.000
_cell.angle_alpha   90.00
_cell.angle_beta   90.00
_cell.angle_gamma   90.00
#
_symmetry.space_group_name_H-M   'P 1'
#
loop_
_entity.id
_entity.type
_entity.pdbx_description
1 polymer ?
#
loop_
_entity_poly.entity_id
_entity_poly.type
_entity_poly.pdbx_seq_one_letter_code
_entity_poly.pdbx_strand_id
1 'polypeptide(L)'
;MNVLPLLCLAVLLAGCSNTRETFVPAPVVPVPAHLLADCPLPVIPDELTYGGAILLLTDAMKTIADCNHDKRAIREFEQMRASGAESNKGNVL
;
A
#
# COMPACT_ATOMS: atom_id res chain seq x y z
N MET A 1 -2.49 34.62 -52.85
CA MET A 1 -2.43 33.53 -51.85
C MET A 1 -1.83 34.12 -50.58
N ASN A 2 -2.63 34.33 -49.53
CA ASN A 2 -2.20 35.03 -48.32
C ASN A 2 -1.47 34.04 -47.38
N VAL A 3 -0.17 34.25 -47.19
CA VAL A 3 0.72 33.42 -46.36
C VAL A 3 0.56 33.72 -44.86
N LEU A 4 0.14 34.94 -44.53
CA LEU A 4 -0.06 35.42 -43.16
C LEU A 4 -1.06 34.59 -42.32
N PRO A 5 -2.28 34.24 -42.81
CA PRO A 5 -3.20 33.40 -42.03
C PRO A 5 -2.67 31.97 -41.84
N LEU A 6 -1.94 31.43 -42.82
CA LEU A 6 -1.33 30.10 -42.75
C LEU A 6 -0.25 30.05 -41.66
N LEU A 7 0.58 31.10 -41.58
CA LEU A 7 1.62 31.23 -40.56
C LEU A 7 1.00 31.36 -39.16
N CYS A 8 -0.08 32.13 -39.02
CA CYS A 8 -0.76 32.35 -37.75
C CYS A 8 -1.34 31.04 -37.18
N LEU A 9 -1.97 30.23 -38.04
CA LEU A 9 -2.51 28.91 -37.66
C LEU A 9 -1.40 27.92 -37.25
N ALA A 10 -0.25 27.94 -37.93
CA ALA A 10 0.86 27.06 -37.60
C ALA A 10 1.46 27.33 -36.22
N VAL A 11 1.56 28.61 -35.82
CA VAL A 11 2.07 29.02 -34.50
C VAL A 11 1.12 28.59 -33.38
N LEU A 12 -0.20 28.71 -33.59
CA LEU A 12 -1.20 28.30 -32.60
C LEU A 12 -1.22 26.78 -32.37
N LEU A 13 -1.02 25.97 -33.42
CA LEU A 13 -0.93 24.51 -33.31
C LEU A 13 0.37 24.02 -32.65
N ALA A 14 1.47 24.75 -32.81
CA ALA A 14 2.75 24.41 -32.19
C ALA A 14 2.79 24.68 -30.66
N GLY A 15 1.90 25.54 -30.15
CA GLY A 15 1.86 25.93 -28.73
C GLY A 15 1.32 24.86 -27.77
N CYS A 16 0.49 23.92 -28.24
CA CYS A 16 -0.14 22.91 -27.39
C CYS A 16 0.71 21.64 -27.16
N SER A 17 1.92 21.57 -27.72
CA SER A 17 2.67 20.30 -27.83
C SER A 17 3.68 20.03 -26.71
N ASN A 18 4.00 21.02 -25.86
CA ASN A 18 5.15 20.92 -24.93
C ASN A 18 4.78 21.04 -23.45
N THR A 19 3.64 20.50 -23.01
CA THR A 19 3.46 20.20 -21.58
C THR A 19 4.38 19.03 -21.21
N ARG A 20 5.53 19.34 -20.60
CA ARG A 20 6.33 18.31 -19.93
C ARG A 20 5.56 17.84 -18.70
N GLU A 21 4.98 16.66 -18.79
CA GLU A 21 4.47 15.94 -17.64
C GLU A 21 5.66 15.54 -16.74
N THR A 22 5.84 16.26 -15.64
CA THR A 22 6.77 15.82 -14.59
C THR A 22 6.08 14.73 -13.78
N PHE A 23 6.41 13.47 -14.09
CA PHE A 23 5.89 12.36 -13.32
C PHE A 23 6.54 12.32 -11.94
N VAL A 24 5.77 12.66 -10.91
CA VAL A 24 6.16 12.49 -9.51
C VAL A 24 5.74 11.10 -9.04
N PRO A 25 6.56 10.41 -8.21
CA PRO A 25 6.15 9.16 -7.59
C PRO A 25 4.83 9.35 -6.85
N ALA A 26 3.88 8.43 -7.08
CA ALA A 26 2.62 8.43 -6.34
C ALA A 26 2.90 8.31 -4.84
N PRO A 27 2.18 9.06 -3.98
CA PRO A 27 2.30 8.92 -2.53
C PRO A 27 2.01 7.47 -2.10
N VAL A 28 2.91 6.90 -1.30
CA VAL A 28 2.70 5.56 -0.73
C VAL A 28 1.68 5.65 0.40
N VAL A 29 0.53 5.00 0.23
CA VAL A 29 -0.45 4.85 1.32
C VAL A 29 0.17 3.93 2.38
N PRO A 30 0.33 4.38 3.63
CA PRO A 30 0.90 3.55 4.68
C PRO A 30 -0.05 2.41 5.06
N VAL A 31 0.52 1.28 5.49
CA VAL A 31 -0.25 0.18 6.08
C VAL A 31 -1.00 0.71 7.32
N PRO A 32 -2.28 0.32 7.51
CA PRO A 32 -3.03 0.69 8.71
C PRO A 32 -2.26 0.34 10.01
N ALA A 33 -2.14 1.31 10.92
CA ALA A 33 -1.31 1.17 12.12
C ALA A 33 -1.70 -0.03 13.00
N HIS A 34 -2.99 -0.41 13.04
CA HIS A 34 -3.46 -1.56 13.80
C HIS A 34 -2.89 -2.89 13.30
N LEU A 35 -2.59 -3.02 12.00
CA LEU A 35 -1.97 -4.23 11.45
C LEU A 35 -0.49 -4.34 11.81
N LEU A 36 0.14 -3.21 12.15
CA LEU A 36 1.54 -3.13 12.54
C LEU A 36 1.74 -3.15 14.06
N ALA A 37 0.66 -3.30 14.84
CA ALA A 37 0.75 -3.43 16.28
C ALA A 37 1.46 -4.73 16.66
N ASP A 38 2.21 -4.71 17.76
CA ASP A 38 2.86 -5.90 18.29
C ASP A 38 1.83 -6.95 18.73
N CYS A 39 2.20 -8.22 18.57
CA CYS A 39 1.41 -9.33 19.09
C CYS A 39 1.37 -9.30 20.63
N PRO A 40 0.19 -9.24 21.26
CA PRO A 40 0.11 -9.20 22.72
C PRO A 40 0.58 -10.52 23.32
N LEU A 41 1.65 -10.48 24.12
CA LEU A 41 2.10 -11.67 24.84
C LEU A 41 1.11 -12.01 25.97
N PRO A 42 0.78 -13.29 26.17
CA PRO A 42 -0.01 -13.70 27.33
C PRO A 42 0.81 -13.51 28.61
N VAL A 43 0.12 -13.21 29.71
CA VAL A 43 0.75 -13.05 31.03
C VAL A 43 1.14 -14.41 31.58
N ILE A 44 2.43 -14.59 31.88
CA ILE A 44 2.93 -15.81 32.51
C ILE A 44 2.79 -15.65 34.03
N PRO A 45 2.06 -16.53 34.73
CA PRO A 45 1.92 -16.45 36.19
C PRO A 45 3.21 -16.92 36.88
N ASP A 46 3.46 -16.41 38.10
CA ASP A 46 4.61 -16.79 38.92
C ASP A 46 4.59 -18.28 39.33
N GLU A 47 3.39 -18.83 39.55
CA GLU A 47 3.16 -20.26 39.77
C GLU A 47 2.32 -20.84 38.63
N LEU A 48 2.84 -21.86 37.97
CA LEU A 48 2.19 -22.50 36.83
C LEU A 48 1.73 -23.92 37.19
N THR A 49 0.43 -24.10 37.39
CA THR A 49 -0.18 -25.43 37.50
C THR A 49 -0.31 -26.07 36.12
N TYR A 50 -0.45 -27.40 36.06
CA TYR A 50 -0.69 -28.09 34.79
C TYR A 50 -1.92 -27.56 34.05
N GLY A 51 -3.04 -27.37 34.74
CA GLY A 51 -4.24 -26.77 34.15
C GLY A 51 -4.02 -25.33 33.69
N GLY A 52 -3.28 -24.53 34.46
CA GLY A 52 -2.88 -23.18 34.08
C GLY A 52 -2.02 -23.13 32.83
N ALA A 53 -1.12 -24.11 32.63
CA ALA A 53 -0.30 -24.21 31.43
C ALA A 53 -1.13 -24.46 30.16
N ILE A 54 -2.21 -25.25 30.27
CA ILE A 54 -3.13 -25.49 29.14
C ILE A 54 -3.91 -24.22 28.78
N LEU A 55 -4.36 -23.46 29.78
CA LEU A 55 -5.03 -22.17 29.55
C LEU A 55 -4.07 -21.16 28.93
N LEU A 56 -2.85 -21.03 29.46
CA LEU A 56 -1.80 -20.17 28.92
C LEU A 56 -1.46 -20.52 27.46
N LEU A 57 -1.38 -21.81 27.13
CA LEU A 57 -1.17 -22.26 25.75
C LEU A 57 -2.34 -21.89 24.85
N THR A 58 -3.58 -22.01 25.35
CA THR A 58 -4.78 -21.64 24.60
C THR A 58 -4.78 -20.15 24.29
N ASP A 59 -4.46 -19.30 25.27
CA ASP A 59 -4.33 -17.84 25.09
C ASP A 59 -3.21 -17.49 24.11
N ALA A 60 -2.04 -18.14 24.23
CA ALA A 60 -0.94 -17.96 23.29
C ALA A 60 -1.34 -18.34 21.85
N MET A 61 -2.03 -19.46 21.67
CA MET A 61 -2.50 -19.90 20.36
C MET A 61 -3.54 -18.94 19.77
N LYS A 62 -4.40 -18.35 20.60
CA LYS A 62 -5.32 -17.30 20.18
C LYS A 62 -4.58 -16.06 19.68
N THR A 63 -3.60 -15.54 20.45
CA THR A 63 -2.74 -14.43 20.01
C THR A 63 -2.07 -14.73 18.67
N ILE A 64 -1.51 -15.95 18.50
CA ILE A 64 -0.85 -16.34 17.25
C ILE A 64 -1.84 -16.35 16.08
N ALA A 65 -3.06 -16.84 16.29
CA ALA A 65 -4.11 -16.85 15.27
C ALA A 65 -4.49 -15.43 14.85
N ASP A 66 -4.74 -14.54 15.83
CA ASP A 66 -5.10 -13.14 15.59
C ASP A 66 -3.95 -12.41 14.85
N CYS A 67 -2.69 -12.59 15.25
CA CYS A 67 -1.54 -12.04 14.52
C CYS A 67 -1.33 -12.61 13.12
N ASN A 68 -1.65 -13.88 12.90
CA ASN A 68 -1.60 -14.48 11.56
C ASN A 68 -2.67 -13.90 10.64
N HIS A 69 -3.82 -13.51 11.19
CA HIS A 69 -4.86 -12.78 10.48
C HIS A 69 -4.35 -11.41 10.03
N ASP A 70 -3.74 -10.64 10.93
CA ASP A 70 -3.20 -9.31 10.60
C ASP A 70 -2.09 -9.38 9.55
N LYS A 71 -1.17 -10.36 9.67
CA LYS A 71 -0.16 -10.63 8.63
C LYS A 71 -0.77 -10.93 7.25
N ARG A 72 -1.94 -11.56 7.21
CA ARG A 72 -2.63 -11.83 5.94
C ARG A 72 -3.19 -10.53 5.36
N ALA A 73 -3.82 -9.71 6.18
CA ALA A 73 -4.32 -8.40 5.78
C ALA A 73 -3.20 -7.49 5.25
N ILE A 74 -2.00 -7.53 5.86
CA ILE A 74 -0.82 -6.82 5.31
C ILE A 74 -0.46 -7.34 3.93
N ARG A 75 -0.40 -8.66 3.72
CA ARG A 75 -0.05 -9.25 2.41
C ARG A 75 -1.05 -8.84 1.34
N GLU A 76 -2.34 -8.86 1.66
CA GLU A 76 -3.41 -8.40 0.76
C GLU A 76 -3.28 -6.90 0.45
N PHE A 77 -2.97 -6.08 1.47
CA PHE A 77 -2.71 -4.66 1.29
C PHE A 77 -1.51 -4.37 0.38
N GLU A 78 -0.40 -5.07 0.57
CA GLU A 78 0.78 -4.94 -0.30
C GLU A 78 0.50 -5.41 -1.73
N GLN A 79 -0.31 -6.45 -1.93
CA GLN A 79 -0.75 -6.88 -3.27
C GLN A 79 -1.57 -5.78 -3.95
N MET A 80 -2.51 -5.15 -3.24
CA MET A 80 -3.27 -4.01 -3.77
C MET A 80 -2.34 -2.86 -4.16
N ARG A 81 -1.36 -2.51 -3.31
CA ARG A 81 -0.34 -1.49 -3.63
C ARG A 81 0.47 -1.84 -4.88
N ALA A 82 0.89 -3.09 -5.02
CA ALA A 82 1.63 -3.55 -6.19
C ALA A 82 0.80 -3.43 -7.48
N SER A 83 -0.47 -3.87 -7.46
CA SER A 83 -1.36 -3.78 -8.62
C SER A 83 -1.65 -2.32 -9.05
N GLY A 84 -1.80 -1.41 -8.10
CA GLY A 84 -1.94 0.02 -8.38
C GLY A 84 -0.68 0.63 -8.98
N ALA A 85 0.50 0.20 -8.53
CA ALA A 85 1.78 0.59 -9.11
C ALA A 85 1.98 0.06 -10.54
N GLU A 86 1.53 -1.17 -10.83
CA GLU A 86 1.56 -1.76 -12.17
C GLU A 86 0.61 -1.05 -13.14
N SER A 87 -0.61 -0.71 -12.72
CA SER A 87 -1.56 0.07 -13.52
C SER A 87 -0.98 1.43 -13.93
N ASN A 88 -0.19 2.06 -13.06
CA ASN A 88 0.43 3.34 -13.36
C ASN A 88 1.59 3.20 -14.36
N LYS A 89 2.32 2.08 -14.34
CA LYS A 89 3.45 1.82 -15.25
C LYS A 89 3.01 1.63 -16.71
N GLY A 90 1.83 1.08 -16.96
CA GLY A 90 1.24 0.96 -18.29
C GLY A 90 0.80 2.29 -18.91
N ASN A 91 0.69 3.36 -18.11
CA ASN A 91 0.34 4.70 -18.55
C ASN A 91 1.60 5.56 -18.83
N VAL A 92 2.80 4.97 -18.69
CA VAL A 92 4.13 5.61 -18.87
C VAL A 92 4.83 5.12 -20.15
N LEU A 93 4.25 4.16 -20.89
CA LEU A 93 4.76 3.68 -22.19
C LEU A 93 3.95 4.26 -23.35
#